data_AF-A0A2M7JA81-F1
#
_entry.id   AF-A0A2M7JA81-F1
#
_cell.length_a   1.000
_cell.length_b   1.000
_cell.length_c   1.000
_cell.angle_alpha   90.00
_cell.angle_beta   90.00
_cell.angle_gamma   90.00
#
_symmetry.space_group_name_H-M   'P 1'
#
loop_
_entity.id
_entity.type
_entity.pdbx_description
1 polymer ?
#
loop_
_entity_poly.entity_id
_entity_poly.type
_entity_poly.pdbx_seq_one_letter_code
_entity_poly.pdbx_strand_id
1 'polypeptide(L)'
;MEMIQNRDIIKPNLKYPKDFINKIICGDCLDLIKLIPNNSINAIITDPPYGLNKNGIRNDADLSLFYNIMPECDRVLKNNSFFITFFSTKFLPQLF
;
A
#
# COMPACT_ATOMS: atom_id res chain seq x y z
N MET A 1 -17.17 -14.06 24.48
CA MET A 1 -17.44 -12.97 23.52
C MET A 1 -16.50 -13.20 22.35
N GLU A 2 -16.99 -13.95 21.36
CA GLU A 2 -16.21 -14.26 20.16
C GLU A 2 -15.97 -12.97 19.37
N MET A 3 -14.71 -12.63 19.19
CA MET A 3 -14.30 -11.60 18.25
C MET A 3 -14.42 -12.19 16.85
N ILE A 4 -15.51 -11.85 16.16
CA ILE A 4 -15.75 -12.23 14.78
C ILE A 4 -14.61 -11.67 13.91
N GLN A 5 -13.74 -12.56 13.44
CA GLN A 5 -12.68 -12.27 12.50
C GLN A 5 -13.25 -12.28 11.08
N ASN A 6 -14.11 -11.31 10.74
CA ASN A 6 -14.65 -11.18 9.38
C ASN A 6 -13.56 -10.66 8.42
N ARG A 7 -12.73 -11.58 7.92
CA ARG A 7 -11.91 -11.38 6.71
C ARG A 7 -12.69 -11.79 5.45
N ASP A 8 -13.96 -11.43 5.36
CA ASP A 8 -14.69 -11.47 4.09
C ASP A 8 -14.33 -10.22 3.29
N ILE A 9 -13.05 -10.11 2.92
CA ILE A 9 -12.64 -9.16 1.88
C ILE A 9 -13.20 -9.74 0.59
N ILE A 10 -14.39 -9.30 0.20
CA ILE A 10 -14.89 -9.47 -1.15
C ILE A 10 -13.80 -8.88 -2.05
N LYS A 11 -12.97 -9.73 -2.66
CA LYS A 11 -11.99 -9.26 -3.64
C LYS A 11 -12.79 -8.53 -4.71
N PRO A 12 -12.60 -7.22 -4.87
CA PRO A 12 -13.30 -6.50 -5.91
C PRO A 12 -12.94 -7.16 -7.25
N ASN A 13 -13.94 -7.51 -8.06
CA ASN A 13 -13.71 -8.00 -9.43
C ASN A 13 -13.33 -6.82 -10.34
N LEU A 14 -12.27 -6.11 -9.96
CA LEU A 14 -11.72 -4.97 -10.68
C LEU A 14 -10.79 -5.49 -11.77
N LYS A 15 -10.96 -4.95 -12.98
CA LYS A 15 -10.14 -5.27 -14.15
C LYS A 15 -9.28 -4.07 -14.51
N TYR A 16 -7.97 -4.25 -14.40
CA TYR A 16 -7.01 -3.29 -14.91
C TYR A 16 -7.02 -3.25 -16.46
N PRO A 17 -6.89 -2.08 -17.12
CA PRO A 17 -6.81 -0.74 -16.54
C PRO A 17 -8.16 -0.07 -16.31
N LYS A 18 -9.24 -0.58 -16.90
CA LYS A 18 -10.54 0.12 -17.02
C LYS A 18 -11.10 0.57 -15.67
N ASP A 19 -10.97 -0.27 -14.64
CA ASP A 19 -11.55 0.02 -13.33
C ASP A 19 -10.61 0.81 -12.40
N PHE A 20 -9.40 1.17 -12.88
CA PHE A 20 -8.36 1.87 -12.10
C PHE A 20 -8.08 3.29 -12.60
N ILE A 21 -8.13 3.53 -13.91
CA ILE A 21 -7.78 4.83 -14.48
C ILE A 21 -8.83 5.89 -14.12
N ASN A 22 -8.37 7.00 -13.53
CA ASN A 22 -9.20 8.11 -13.07
C ASN A 22 -10.28 7.67 -12.06
N LYS A 23 -9.96 6.68 -11.21
CA LYS A 23 -10.85 6.17 -10.15
C LYS A 23 -10.21 6.33 -8.77
N ILE A 24 -11.06 6.54 -7.77
CA ILE A 24 -10.71 6.38 -6.36
C ILE A 24 -11.24 5.01 -5.94
N ILE A 25 -10.33 4.13 -5.52
CA ILE A 25 -10.68 2.78 -5.09
C ILE A 25 -10.41 2.69 -3.58
N CYS A 26 -11.42 2.29 -2.82
CA CYS A 26 -11.31 2.06 -1.39
C CYS A 26 -11.19 0.56 -1.11
N GLY A 27 -10.19 0.17 -0.31
CA GLY A 27 -9.96 -1.22 0.07
C GLY A 27 -8.60 -1.38 0.75
N ASP A 28 -8.24 -2.62 1.04
CA ASP A 28 -6.88 -2.95 1.50
C ASP A 28 -5.89 -2.71 0.34
N CYS A 29 -4.89 -1.84 0.57
CA CYS A 29 -4.00 -1.42 -0.50
C CYS A 29 -3.13 -2.58 -1.02
N LEU A 30 -2.72 -3.52 -0.16
CA LEU A 30 -1.90 -4.65 -0.57
C LEU A 30 -2.68 -5.58 -1.51
N ASP A 31 -3.95 -5.83 -1.21
CA ASP A 31 -4.81 -6.62 -2.09
C ASP A 31 -5.12 -5.91 -3.41
N LEU A 32 -5.28 -4.59 -3.40
CA LEU A 32 -5.55 -3.80 -4.60
C LEU A 32 -4.32 -3.68 -5.52
N ILE A 33 -3.12 -3.46 -4.98
CA ILE A 33 -1.88 -3.36 -5.77
C ILE A 33 -1.59 -4.67 -6.49
N LYS A 34 -1.91 -5.82 -5.88
CA LYS A 34 -1.78 -7.16 -6.50
C LYS A 34 -2.62 -7.34 -7.78
N LEU A 35 -3.66 -6.54 -7.97
CA LEU A 35 -4.48 -6.57 -9.20
C LEU A 35 -3.85 -5.76 -10.35
N ILE A 36 -2.84 -4.95 -10.06
CA ILE A 36 -2.12 -4.14 -11.05
C ILE A 36 -0.99 -4.97 -11.68
N PRO A 37 -0.85 -5.01 -13.02
CA PRO A 37 0.22 -5.76 -13.69
C PRO A 37 1.63 -5.26 -13.33
N ASN A 38 2.62 -6.14 -13.50
CA ASN A 38 4.03 -5.77 -13.34
C ASN A 38 4.42 -4.64 -14.32
N ASN A 39 5.37 -3.79 -13.94
CA ASN A 39 5.95 -2.76 -14.83
C ASN A 39 4.88 -1.90 -15.56
N SER A 40 3.82 -1.50 -14.85
CA SER A 40 2.69 -0.78 -15.44
C SER A 40 2.52 0.64 -14.90
N ILE A 41 3.13 0.97 -13.76
CA ILE A 41 3.04 2.25 -13.07
C ILE A 41 4.32 3.08 -13.29
N ASN A 42 4.15 4.37 -13.58
CA ASN A 42 5.25 5.32 -13.80
C ASN A 42 5.65 6.08 -12.54
N ALA A 43 4.73 6.26 -11.60
CA ALA A 43 5.00 6.93 -10.33
C ALA A 43 4.06 6.40 -9.24
N ILE A 44 4.59 6.20 -8.05
CA ILE A 44 3.82 5.96 -6.82
C ILE A 44 4.06 7.16 -5.89
N ILE A 45 2.99 7.67 -5.31
CA ILE A 45 3.02 8.70 -4.27
C ILE A 45 2.22 8.15 -3.09
N THR A 46 2.84 8.04 -1.92
CA THR A 46 2.22 7.41 -0.75
C THR A 46 2.62 8.08 0.56
N ASP A 47 1.71 8.07 1.53
CA ASP A 47 1.92 8.47 2.93
C ASP A 47 1.42 7.32 3.83
N PRO A 48 2.15 6.19 3.88
CA PRO A 48 1.70 5.00 4.59
C PRO A 48 1.86 5.17 6.11
N PRO A 49 1.17 4.39 6.94
CA PRO A 49 1.56 4.24 8.35
C PRO A 49 3.01 3.73 8.46
N TYR A 50 3.81 4.38 9.31
CA TYR A 50 5.26 4.13 9.45
C TYR A 50 5.72 4.07 10.91
N GLY A 51 4.88 3.50 11.78
CA GLY A 51 5.28 3.03 13.09
C GLY A 51 5.41 4.12 14.17
N LEU A 52 4.84 5.30 13.95
CA LEU A 52 4.88 6.37 14.97
C LEU A 52 3.89 6.16 16.12
N ASN A 53 3.04 5.12 16.02
CA ASN A 53 1.95 4.85 16.93
C ASN A 53 1.10 6.09 17.19
N LYS A 54 0.82 6.85 16.12
CA LYS A 54 0.08 8.09 16.22
C LYS A 54 -1.39 7.78 16.45
N ASN A 55 -1.96 8.36 17.51
CA ASN A 55 -3.37 8.19 17.85
C ASN A 55 -4.26 8.48 16.62
N GLY A 56 -5.13 7.53 16.28
CA GLY A 56 -6.05 7.64 15.14
C GLY A 56 -5.52 7.09 13.81
N ILE A 57 -4.26 6.62 13.74
CA ILE A 57 -3.74 5.92 12.56
C ILE A 57 -3.78 4.41 12.79
N ARG A 58 -4.61 3.71 12.00
CA ARG A 58 -4.74 2.25 12.07
C ARG A 58 -3.48 1.57 11.55
N ASN A 59 -3.03 0.52 12.23
CA ASN A 59 -1.84 -0.27 11.87
C ASN A 59 -0.53 0.54 11.83
N ASP A 60 -0.43 1.60 12.65
CA ASP A 60 0.79 2.44 12.80
C ASP A 60 1.67 2.00 13.98
N ALA A 61 1.55 0.76 14.43
CA ALA A 61 2.28 0.26 15.60
C ALA A 61 3.78 0.06 15.32
N ASP A 62 4.12 -0.28 14.07
CA ASP A 62 5.48 -0.55 13.60
C ASP A 62 5.60 -0.33 12.08
N LEU A 63 6.75 -0.67 11.50
CA LEU A 63 7.05 -0.57 10.06
C LEU A 63 6.53 -1.74 9.22
N SER A 64 5.84 -2.72 9.80
CA SER A 64 5.48 -3.96 9.10
C SER A 64 4.61 -3.69 7.88
N LEU A 65 3.64 -2.77 7.98
CA LEU A 65 2.79 -2.43 6.84
C LEU A 65 3.60 -1.84 5.69
N PHE A 66 4.54 -0.95 6.00
CA PHE A 66 5.44 -0.34 5.01
C PHE A 66 6.27 -1.40 4.29
N TYR A 67 6.91 -2.30 5.04
CA TYR A 67 7.71 -3.39 4.46
C TYR A 67 6.86 -4.39 3.68
N ASN A 68 5.59 -4.62 4.07
CA ASN A 68 4.69 -5.55 3.38
C ASN A 68 4.23 -5.02 2.01
N ILE A 69 4.06 -3.70 1.85
CA ILE A 69 3.63 -3.12 0.57
C ILE A 69 4.78 -2.89 -0.41
N MET A 70 6.00 -2.69 0.10
CA MET A 70 7.16 -2.33 -0.71
C MET A 70 7.43 -3.27 -1.89
N PRO A 71 7.40 -4.62 -1.74
CA PRO A 71 7.65 -5.53 -2.86
C PRO A 71 6.60 -5.43 -3.97
N GLU A 72 5.35 -5.19 -3.61
CA GLU A 72 4.27 -5.03 -4.58
C GLU A 72 4.35 -3.65 -5.27
N CYS A 73 4.78 -2.61 -4.56
CA CYS A 73 5.08 -1.31 -5.15
C CYS A 73 6.22 -1.41 -6.18
N ASP A 74 7.32 -2.08 -5.84
CA ASP A 74 8.43 -2.33 -6.76
C ASP A 74 7.99 -3.14 -7.99
N ARG A 75 7.25 -4.24 -7.78
CA ARG A 75 6.74 -5.10 -8.88
C ARG A 75 5.94 -4.31 -9.92
N VAL A 76 5.07 -3.39 -9.51
CA VAL A 76 4.19 -2.65 -10.43
C VAL A 76 4.89 -1.47 -11.09
N LEU A 77 5.98 -0.96 -10.51
CA LEU A 77 6.75 0.14 -11.07
C LEU A 77 7.50 -0.30 -12.32
N LYS A 78 7.56 0.58 -13.31
CA LYS A 78 8.40 0.43 -14.51
C LYS A 78 9.87 0.71 -14.18
N ASN A 79 10.77 0.25 -15.03
CA ASN A 79 12.13 0.80 -15.08
C ASN A 79 12.08 2.33 -15.31
N ASN A 80 12.96 3.08 -14.66
CA ASN A 80 13.02 4.56 -14.72
C ASN A 80 11.71 5.25 -14.25
N SER A 81 11.16 4.78 -13.14
CA SER A 81 9.96 5.32 -12.51
C SER A 81 10.29 5.98 -11.17
N PHE A 82 9.28 6.58 -10.53
CA PHE A 82 9.43 7.24 -9.24
C PHE A 82 8.63 6.54 -8.14
N PHE A 83 9.29 6.29 -7.01
CA PHE A 83 8.61 5.97 -5.75
C PHE A 83 8.83 7.13 -4.78
N ILE A 84 7.75 7.82 -4.43
CA ILE A 84 7.76 8.95 -3.51
C ILE A 84 6.95 8.56 -2.28
N THR A 85 7.61 8.47 -1.13
CA THR A 85 6.95 8.19 0.15
C THR A 85 7.17 9.33 1.13
N PHE A 86 6.10 9.72 1.81
CA PHE A 86 6.20 10.51 3.04
C PHE A 86 6.53 9.56 4.19
N PHE A 87 7.43 9.97 5.07
CA PHE A 87 7.98 9.10 6.11
C PHE A 87 8.54 9.91 7.28
N SER A 88 8.57 9.31 8.48
CA SER A 88 9.19 9.95 9.64
C SER A 88 10.71 9.96 9.54
N THR A 89 11.32 11.12 9.77
CA THR A 89 12.78 11.23 9.94
C THR A 89 13.32 10.39 11.09
N LYS A 90 12.48 10.04 12.08
CA LYS A 90 12.85 9.19 13.22
C LYS A 90 13.20 7.76 12.81
N PHE A 91 12.45 7.20 11.85
CA PHE A 91 12.62 5.82 11.40
C PHE A 91 13.36 5.73 10.07
N LEU A 92 13.61 6.86 9.39
CA LEU A 92 14.35 6.90 8.14
C LEU A 92 15.69 6.16 8.19
N PRO A 93 16.49 6.22 9.27
CA PRO A 93 17.74 5.46 9.37
C PRO A 93 17.57 3.93 9.41
N GLN A 94 16.36 3.41 9.63
CA GLN A 94 16.08 1.97 9.65
C GLN A 94 15.75 1.42 8.24
N LEU A 95 15.58 2.32 7.27
CA LEU A 95 15.33 1.95 5.87
C LEU A 95 16.62 1.68 5.08
N PHE A 96 17.79 2.06 5.62
CA PHE A 96 19.10 1.96 4.97
C PHE A 96 20.12 1.28 5.87
#